data_AF-A0A699KRX4-F1
#
_entry.id   AF-A0A699KRX4-F1
#
_cell.length_a   1.000
_cell.length_b   1.000
_cell.length_c   1.000
_cell.angle_alpha   90.00
_cell.angle_beta   90.00
_cell.angle_gamma   90.00
#
_symmetry.space_group_name_H-M   'P 1'
#
loop_
_entity.id
_entity.type
_entity.pdbx_description
1 polymer ?
#
loop_
_entity_poly.entity_id
_entity_poly.type
_entity_poly.pdbx_seq_one_letter_code
_entity_poly.pdbx_strand_id
1 'polypeptide(L)'
;KPEDGSISHKVQRLAKYRFLKKQSDLLLNADDLDAMWVCLRENCVIDDATGAEKMNYEDFCHIASVCTEQIGPKCRRFFSPSNFMKFEKDESGRIAILPFYLYILRTVSLTQARIDMSELDEDSDGFLQHH
;
A
#
# COMPACT_ATOMS: atom_id res chain seq x y z
N LYS A 1 -7.94 3.10 -33.51
CA LYS A 1 -6.65 3.13 -32.80
C LYS A 1 -5.76 4.15 -33.49
N PRO A 2 -4.98 4.99 -32.77
CA PRO A 2 -4.04 5.91 -33.39
C PRO A 2 -3.02 5.15 -34.24
N GLU A 3 -2.56 5.74 -35.34
CA GLU A 3 -1.46 5.17 -36.12
C GLU A 3 -0.17 5.18 -35.31
N ASP A 4 0.64 4.13 -35.45
CA ASP A 4 1.92 4.05 -34.77
C ASP A 4 2.84 5.21 -35.18
N GLY A 5 3.57 5.76 -34.21
CA GLY A 5 4.38 6.98 -34.39
C GLY A 5 3.60 8.30 -34.47
N SER A 6 2.25 8.28 -34.53
CA SER A 6 1.43 9.50 -34.54
C SER A 6 1.61 10.34 -33.26
N ILE A 7 1.34 11.65 -33.36
CA ILE A 7 1.38 12.54 -32.19
C ILE A 7 0.39 12.06 -31.12
N SER A 8 -0.79 11.60 -31.52
CA SER A 8 -1.79 11.03 -30.60
C SER A 8 -1.24 9.81 -29.86
N HIS A 9 -0.56 8.90 -30.56
CA HIS A 9 0.08 7.73 -29.94
C HIS A 9 1.16 8.14 -28.92
N LYS A 10 2.02 9.11 -29.30
CA LYS A 10 3.07 9.63 -28.40
C LYS A 10 2.50 10.31 -27.15
N VAL A 11 1.43 11.10 -27.30
CA VAL A 11 0.74 11.77 -26.19
C VAL A 11 0.11 10.74 -25.25
N GLN A 12 -0.57 9.74 -25.80
CA GLN A 12 -1.18 8.66 -25.00
C GLN A 12 -0.13 7.91 -24.17
N ARG A 13 1.00 7.55 -24.79
CA ARG A 13 2.10 6.87 -24.10
C ARG A 13 2.70 7.73 -22.97
N LEU A 14 2.92 9.01 -23.22
CA LEU A 14 3.42 9.94 -22.19
C LEU A 14 2.42 10.13 -21.04
N ALA A 15 1.12 10.20 -21.33
CA ALA A 15 0.08 10.30 -20.33
C ALA A 15 0.04 9.05 -19.44
N LYS A 16 0.10 7.86 -20.05
CA LYS A 16 0.17 6.57 -19.34
C LYS A 16 1.40 6.50 -18.44
N TYR A 17 2.60 6.79 -18.98
CA TYR A 17 3.83 6.81 -18.19
C TYR A 17 3.73 7.72 -16.96
N ARG A 18 3.23 8.96 -17.13
CA ARG A 18 3.06 9.90 -16.01
C ARG A 18 2.05 9.39 -14.98
N PHE A 19 0.97 8.76 -15.42
CA PHE A 19 -0.02 8.18 -14.54
C PHE A 19 0.57 7.03 -13.71
N LEU A 20 1.24 6.07 -14.37
CA LEU A 20 1.86 4.92 -13.71
C LEU A 20 2.98 5.36 -12.76
N LYS A 21 3.83 6.29 -13.18
CA LYS A 21 4.85 6.89 -12.31
C LYS A 21 4.25 7.52 -11.07
N LYS A 22 3.18 8.31 -11.22
CA LYS A 22 2.47 8.90 -10.07
C LYS A 22 1.86 7.83 -9.14
N GLN A 23 1.36 6.72 -9.67
CA GLN A 23 0.87 5.61 -8.85
C GLN A 23 2.02 4.90 -8.11
N SER A 24 3.15 4.71 -8.77
CA SER A 24 4.37 4.11 -8.19
C SER A 24 4.94 4.98 -7.07
N ASP A 25 5.05 6.30 -7.29
CA ASP A 25 5.52 7.28 -6.27
C ASP A 25 4.63 7.31 -5.02
N LEU A 26 3.40 6.80 -5.13
CA LEU A 26 2.44 6.69 -4.05
C LEU A 26 2.55 5.37 -3.26
N LEU A 27 3.31 4.38 -3.73
CA LEU A 27 3.51 3.11 -3.03
C LEU A 27 4.58 3.21 -1.95
N LEU A 28 4.48 2.33 -0.97
CA LEU A 28 5.56 2.08 -0.02
C LEU A 28 6.60 1.19 -0.71
N ASN A 29 7.86 1.58 -0.67
CA ASN A 29 8.98 0.76 -1.07
C ASN A 29 9.36 -0.22 0.07
N ALA A 30 10.42 -1.01 -0.13
CA ALA A 30 10.87 -1.98 0.87
C ALA A 30 11.26 -1.32 2.21
N ASP A 31 12.06 -0.25 2.17
CA ASP A 31 12.50 0.47 3.37
C ASP A 31 11.30 1.08 4.14
N ASP A 32 10.30 1.60 3.42
CA ASP A 32 9.08 2.13 4.01
C ASP A 32 8.26 1.04 4.70
N LEU A 33 8.19 -0.16 4.11
CA LEU A 33 7.49 -1.31 4.68
C LEU A 33 8.21 -1.82 5.94
N ASP A 34 9.54 -1.89 5.91
CA ASP A 34 10.34 -2.25 7.07
C ASP A 34 10.18 -1.22 8.20
N ALA A 35 10.26 0.08 7.88
CA ALA A 35 10.01 1.15 8.85
C ALA A 35 8.58 1.09 9.44
N MET A 36 7.57 0.79 8.61
CA MET A 36 6.20 0.58 9.05
C MET A 36 6.09 -0.59 10.03
N TRP A 37 6.77 -1.70 9.75
CA TRP A 37 6.79 -2.87 10.63
C TRP A 37 7.42 -2.56 11.97
N VAL A 38 8.56 -1.86 11.98
CA VAL A 38 9.21 -1.40 13.22
C VAL A 38 8.27 -0.50 14.01
N CYS A 39 7.66 0.49 13.36
CA CYS A 39 6.73 1.39 14.03
C CYS A 39 5.52 0.67 14.66
N LEU A 40 4.96 -0.34 13.97
CA LEU A 40 3.88 -1.15 14.54
C LEU A 40 4.34 -1.91 15.78
N ARG A 41 5.52 -2.53 15.73
CA ARG A 41 6.09 -3.34 16.81
C ARG A 41 6.42 -2.51 18.04
N GLU A 42 6.99 -1.31 17.86
CA GLU A 42 7.39 -0.42 18.96
C GLU A 42 6.21 0.21 19.70
N ASN A 43 5.03 0.28 19.07
CA ASN A 43 3.85 0.98 19.60
C ASN A 43 2.66 0.03 19.87
N CYS A 44 2.87 -1.29 19.77
CA CYS A 44 1.83 -2.26 20.08
C CYS A 44 1.81 -2.63 21.57
N VAL A 45 0.71 -3.25 21.98
CA VAL A 45 0.56 -3.93 23.28
C VAL A 45 0.75 -5.42 23.06
N ILE A 46 1.56 -6.04 23.93
CA ILE A 46 1.70 -7.49 23.99
C ILE A 46 0.62 -8.02 24.94
N ASP A 47 -0.16 -8.97 24.46
CA ASP A 47 -1.17 -9.68 25.24
C ASP A 47 -0.48 -10.65 26.21
N ASP A 48 -0.59 -10.42 27.52
CA ASP A 48 0.13 -11.21 28.53
C ASP A 48 -0.23 -12.71 28.53
N ALA A 49 -1.45 -13.06 28.09
CA ALA A 49 -1.92 -14.44 28.09
C ALA A 49 -1.45 -15.22 26.86
N THR A 50 -1.37 -14.56 25.70
CA THR A 50 -1.10 -15.20 24.41
C THR A 50 0.25 -14.83 23.79
N GLY A 51 0.91 -13.78 24.31
CA GLY A 51 2.09 -13.17 23.70
C GLY A 51 1.81 -12.46 22.38
N ALA A 52 0.53 -12.30 22.00
CA ALA A 52 0.15 -11.72 20.72
C ALA A 52 0.29 -10.20 20.73
N GLU A 53 0.80 -9.65 19.64
CA GLU A 53 0.97 -8.21 19.47
C GLU A 53 -0.26 -7.58 18.85
N LYS A 54 -0.82 -6.61 19.57
CA LYS A 54 -2.12 -6.03 19.26
C LYS A 54 -2.09 -4.52 19.42
N MET A 55 -3.03 -3.86 18.76
CA MET A 55 -3.24 -2.42 18.89
C MET A 55 -4.74 -2.12 18.97
N ASN A 56 -5.12 -1.20 19.85
CA ASN A 56 -6.47 -0.64 19.83
C ASN A 56 -6.58 0.50 18.78
N TYR A 57 -7.71 1.18 18.73
CA TYR A 57 -7.91 2.26 17.76
C TYR A 57 -7.11 3.55 18.08
N GLU A 58 -6.85 3.83 19.36
CA GLU A 58 -6.02 4.95 19.78
C GLU A 58 -4.56 4.73 19.37
N ASP A 59 -4.02 3.54 19.65
CA ASP A 59 -2.70 3.08 19.20
C ASP A 59 -2.61 3.19 17.67
N PHE A 60 -3.64 2.74 16.94
CA PHE A 60 -3.71 2.82 15.48
C PHE A 60 -3.60 4.27 14.97
N CYS A 61 -4.29 5.23 15.61
CA CYS A 61 -4.18 6.65 15.28
C CYS A 61 -2.81 7.25 15.64
N HIS A 62 -2.23 6.82 16.76
CA HIS A 62 -0.88 7.24 17.16
C HIS A 62 0.17 6.76 16.16
N ILE A 63 0.18 5.46 15.86
CA ILE A 63 1.06 4.83 14.88
C ILE A 63 0.90 5.48 13.51
N ALA A 64 -0.31 5.83 13.09
CA ALA A 64 -0.55 6.57 11.85
C ALA A 64 0.22 7.89 11.79
N SER A 65 0.28 8.60 12.91
CA SER A 65 0.99 9.88 13.04
C SER A 65 2.51 9.66 12.98
N VAL A 66 3.02 8.68 13.72
CA VAL A 66 4.44 8.31 13.73
C VAL A 66 4.90 7.86 12.35
N CYS A 67 4.19 6.94 11.69
CA CYS A 67 4.48 6.51 10.32
C CYS A 67 4.41 7.67 9.32
N THR A 68 3.49 8.62 9.50
CA THR A 68 3.42 9.80 8.63
C THR A 68 4.66 10.67 8.77
N GLU A 69 5.19 10.82 9.98
CA GLU A 69 6.39 11.61 10.25
C GLU A 69 7.66 10.92 9.73
N GLN A 70 7.81 9.63 9.99
CA GLN A 70 9.02 8.88 9.64
C GLN A 70 9.10 8.50 8.15
N ILE A 71 7.98 8.10 7.56
CA ILE A 71 7.92 7.51 6.21
C ILE A 71 7.30 8.49 5.19
N GLY A 72 6.35 9.31 5.66
CA GLY A 72 5.67 10.32 4.85
C GLY A 72 4.19 10.05 4.59
N PRO A 73 3.52 10.94 3.83
CA PRO A 73 2.06 10.98 3.72
C PRO A 73 1.44 9.76 3.01
N LYS A 74 2.24 8.98 2.26
CA LYS A 74 1.80 7.76 1.56
C LYS A 74 1.21 6.70 2.50
N CYS A 75 1.65 6.67 3.75
CA CYS A 75 1.18 5.77 4.81
C CYS A 75 -0.28 6.00 5.21
N ARG A 76 -0.76 7.24 5.16
CA ARG A 76 -2.08 7.64 5.70
C ARG A 76 -3.24 6.84 5.11
N ARG A 77 -3.14 6.40 3.86
CA ARG A 77 -4.20 5.61 3.19
C ARG A 77 -4.48 4.28 3.91
N PHE A 78 -3.50 3.73 4.61
CA PHE A 78 -3.64 2.47 5.32
C PHE A 78 -4.31 2.67 6.68
N PHE A 79 -4.15 3.85 7.29
CA PHE A 79 -4.67 4.20 8.61
C PHE A 79 -6.06 4.86 8.60
N SER A 80 -6.95 4.41 7.73
CA SER A 80 -8.35 4.87 7.76
C SER A 80 -9.17 4.08 8.78
N PRO A 81 -10.21 4.68 9.40
CA PRO A 81 -11.12 3.95 10.29
C PRO A 81 -11.73 2.72 9.59
N SER A 82 -12.08 2.86 8.30
CA SER A 82 -12.62 1.78 7.49
C SER A 82 -11.65 0.61 7.34
N ASN A 83 -10.33 0.85 7.29
CA ASN A 83 -9.35 -0.24 7.26
C ASN A 83 -9.25 -0.93 8.62
N PHE A 84 -9.22 -0.18 9.73
CA PHE A 84 -9.23 -0.76 11.07
C PHE A 84 -10.46 -1.66 11.28
N MET A 85 -11.61 -1.25 10.75
CA MET A 85 -12.85 -2.03 10.86
C MET A 85 -12.82 -3.37 10.12
N LYS A 86 -11.92 -3.59 9.15
CA LYS A 86 -11.82 -4.86 8.40
C LYS A 86 -11.26 -6.02 9.23
N PHE A 87 -10.54 -5.74 10.30
CA PHE A 87 -9.86 -6.76 11.09
C PHE A 87 -10.74 -7.24 12.24
N GLU A 88 -10.60 -8.52 12.57
CA GLU A 88 -11.24 -9.09 13.76
C GLU A 88 -10.70 -8.41 15.02
N LYS A 89 -11.60 -8.11 15.95
CA LYS A 89 -11.31 -7.42 17.20
C LYS A 89 -11.50 -8.38 18.35
N ASP A 90 -10.59 -8.35 19.31
CA ASP A 90 -10.81 -9.05 20.57
C ASP A 90 -11.82 -8.33 21.46
N GLU A 91 -12.10 -8.89 22.63
CA GLU A 91 -13.03 -8.33 23.62
C GLU A 91 -12.64 -6.92 24.09
N SER A 92 -11.37 -6.53 23.96
CA SER A 92 -10.86 -5.20 24.27
C SER A 92 -10.87 -4.25 23.07
N GLY A 93 -11.43 -4.66 21.93
CA GLY A 93 -11.48 -3.86 20.71
C GLY A 93 -10.14 -3.76 19.97
N ARG A 94 -9.19 -4.64 20.26
CA ARG A 94 -7.84 -4.61 19.68
C ARG A 94 -7.74 -5.53 18.46
N ILE A 95 -6.90 -5.15 17.50
CA ILE A 95 -6.59 -5.95 16.32
C ILE A 95 -5.13 -6.42 16.40
N ALA A 96 -4.84 -7.61 15.88
CA ALA A 96 -3.46 -8.09 15.79
C ALA A 96 -2.66 -7.29 14.73
N ILE A 97 -1.42 -6.90 15.05
CA ILE A 97 -0.62 -6.04 14.15
C ILE A 97 -0.10 -6.80 12.92
N LEU A 98 0.19 -8.09 13.04
CA LEU A 98 0.74 -8.90 11.94
C LEU A 98 -0.26 -9.03 10.77
N PRO A 99 -1.53 -9.40 10.98
CA PRO A 99 -2.53 -9.37 9.91
C PRO A 99 -2.68 -7.99 9.25
N PHE A 100 -2.61 -6.90 10.03
CA PHE A 100 -2.66 -5.55 9.49
C PHE A 100 -1.45 -5.24 8.61
N TYR A 101 -0.24 -5.60 9.05
CA TYR A 101 0.97 -5.43 8.25
C TYR A 101 0.92 -6.23 6.94
N LEU A 102 0.48 -7.49 7.00
CA LEU A 102 0.31 -8.33 5.81
C LEU A 102 -0.72 -7.78 4.83
N TYR A 103 -1.78 -7.12 5.32
CA TYR A 103 -2.72 -6.39 4.47
C TYR A 103 -2.05 -5.23 3.72
N ILE A 104 -1.20 -4.44 4.40
CA ILE A 104 -0.44 -3.35 3.77
C ILE A 104 0.49 -3.92 2.70
N LEU A 105 1.31 -4.91 3.07
CA LEU A 105 2.25 -5.57 2.18
C LEU A 105 1.54 -6.10 0.94
N ARG A 106 0.46 -6.86 1.11
CA ARG A 106 -0.34 -7.39 -0.01
C ARG A 106 -0.92 -6.29 -0.89
N THR A 107 -1.41 -5.21 -0.29
CA THR A 107 -1.98 -4.09 -1.04
C THR A 107 -0.93 -3.40 -1.91
N VAL A 108 0.28 -3.19 -1.37
CA VAL A 108 1.43 -2.64 -2.09
C VAL A 108 1.85 -3.58 -3.21
N SER A 109 2.10 -4.86 -2.91
CA SER A 109 2.55 -5.85 -3.90
C SER A 109 1.55 -6.04 -5.05
N LEU A 110 0.25 -6.09 -4.76
CA LEU A 110 -0.78 -6.19 -5.81
C LEU A 110 -0.86 -4.94 -6.67
N THR A 111 -0.67 -3.75 -6.08
CA THR A 111 -0.68 -2.51 -6.84
C THR A 111 0.58 -2.38 -7.70
N GLN A 112 1.74 -2.76 -7.17
CA GLN A 112 2.99 -2.79 -7.93
C GLN A 112 2.87 -3.75 -9.13
N ALA A 113 2.41 -4.98 -8.91
CA ALA A 113 2.22 -5.93 -10.00
C ALA A 113 1.26 -5.41 -11.09
N ARG A 114 0.22 -4.65 -10.71
CA ARG A 114 -0.67 -4.00 -11.68
C ARG A 114 0.02 -2.90 -12.48
N ILE A 115 0.91 -2.13 -11.84
CA ILE A 115 1.72 -1.12 -12.52
C ILE A 115 2.65 -1.83 -13.52
N ASP A 116 3.38 -2.84 -13.08
CA ASP A 116 4.32 -3.59 -13.91
C ASP A 116 3.62 -4.21 -15.14
N MET A 117 2.47 -4.86 -14.93
CA MET A 117 1.66 -5.39 -16.04
C MET A 117 1.14 -4.29 -16.96
N SER A 118 0.76 -3.13 -16.40
CA SER A 118 0.32 -1.99 -17.21
C SER A 118 1.48 -1.42 -18.04
N GLU A 119 2.72 -1.44 -17.55
CA GLU A 119 3.88 -0.98 -18.33
C GLU A 119 4.14 -1.88 -19.55
N LEU A 120 3.91 -3.20 -19.40
CA LEU A 120 4.06 -4.19 -20.48
C LEU A 120 2.92 -4.17 -21.53
N ASP A 121 1.73 -3.69 -21.17
CA ASP A 121 0.56 -3.55 -22.07
C ASP A 121 0.71 -2.32 -23.00
N GLU A 122 1.59 -2.39 -24.00
CA GLU A 122 1.96 -1.23 -24.83
C GLU A 122 0.77 -0.51 -25.48
N ASP A 123 -0.21 -1.23 -26.02
CA ASP A 123 -1.35 -0.65 -26.73
C ASP A 123 -2.57 -0.39 -25.84
N SER A 124 -2.48 -0.71 -24.54
CA SER A 124 -3.50 -0.46 -23.51
C SER A 124 -4.82 -1.14 -23.79
N ASP A 125 -4.78 -2.33 -24.39
CA ASP A 125 -5.97 -3.13 -24.69
C ASP A 125 -6.33 -4.11 -23.55
N GLY A 126 -5.50 -4.18 -22.51
CA GLY A 126 -5.67 -5.03 -21.35
C GLY A 126 -5.07 -6.43 -21.49
N PHE A 127 -4.35 -6.71 -22.59
CA PHE A 127 -3.70 -8.00 -22.84
C PHE A 127 -2.18 -7.83 -22.98
N LEU A 128 -1.43 -8.78 -22.41
CA LEU A 128 0.01 -8.87 -22.65
C LEU A 128 0.26 -9.54 -23.99
N GLN A 129 1.09 -8.94 -24.83
CA GLN A 129 1.46 -9.50 -26.13
C GLN A 129 2.76 -10.30 -26.03
N HIS A 130 2.82 -11.43 -26.75
CA HIS A 130 4.07 -12.14 -26.96
C HIS A 130 5.00 -11.28 -27.81
N HIS A 131 6.21 -11.03 -27.31
CA HIS A 131 7.29 -10.43 -28.09
C HIS A 131 7.79 -11.40 -29.17
#